data_AF-A0A7Y6UCP0-F1
#
_entry.id   AF-A0A7Y6UCP0-F1
#
_cell.length_a   1.000
_cell.length_b   1.000
_cell.length_c   1.000
_cell.angle_alpha   90.00
_cell.angle_beta   90.00
_cell.angle_gamma   90.00
#
_symmetry.space_group_name_H-M   'P 1'
#
loop_
_entity.id
_entity.type
_entity.pdbx_description
1 polymer ?
#
loop_
_entity_poly.entity_id
_entity_poly.type
_entity_poly.pdbx_seq_one_letter_code
_entity_poly.pdbx_strand_id
1 'polypeptide(L)'
;MTNHRLASLRLVLSTLTTVLVFCASAAAGALAMVGIAALATGCASGAEPAAPDAAPEPVALAGHYSLHSRFSVTAPPAVADVLGELDAMTDGADDPSRYLIDRIIAKLPEGRTRTLATSLAPYLAAYVSDKIADVAPNFATGTRALATGLDRIARRFETSEMLDISADGRAVRTVDGLRWGADAVDFSSISPAATSVSRTDLDDLAIATHALTVPYGTMLRLGLEHTVIPLVVPRAQTLSVALSTLADCGKLGAIVSEWVGLGSPEMYERACTTALTAAAAEVYERLDALDAQPFVLELSGTATVVDRDANGSMDGIVGGRWTGAFGSGTFDGALR
;
A
#
# COMPACT_ATOMS: atom_id res chain seq x y z
N MET A 1 -4.99 -52.83 -8.18
CA MET A 1 -3.72 -53.57 -8.34
C MET A 1 -2.73 -52.63 -9.01
N THR A 2 -2.10 -51.75 -8.20
CA THR A 2 -0.69 -51.83 -7.75
C THR A 2 0.30 -51.44 -8.84
N ASN A 3 0.66 -50.15 -8.91
CA ASN A 3 2.03 -49.63 -9.14
C ASN A 3 2.08 -48.13 -9.51
N HIS A 4 1.73 -47.21 -8.58
CA HIS A 4 2.07 -45.77 -8.77
C HIS A 4 2.44 -44.99 -7.49
N ARG A 5 2.65 -45.66 -6.35
CA ARG A 5 2.88 -44.98 -5.04
C ARG A 5 4.33 -44.87 -4.56
N LEU A 6 5.33 -44.88 -5.45
CA LEU A 6 6.75 -44.83 -5.04
C LEU A 6 7.56 -43.62 -5.56
N ALA A 7 6.96 -42.67 -6.26
CA ALA A 7 7.67 -41.47 -6.74
C ALA A 7 7.54 -40.23 -5.82
N SER A 8 6.65 -40.25 -4.82
CA SER A 8 6.32 -39.05 -4.03
C SER A 8 7.07 -38.91 -2.70
N LEU A 9 8.05 -39.78 -2.40
CA LEU A 9 8.76 -39.78 -1.10
C LEU A 9 10.22 -39.28 -1.16
N ARG A 10 10.67 -38.70 -2.28
CA ARG A 10 12.03 -38.16 -2.43
C ARG A 10 12.13 -36.64 -2.58
N LEU A 11 11.01 -35.91 -2.49
CA LEU A 11 11.01 -34.44 -2.62
C LEU A 11 10.66 -33.67 -1.34
N VAL A 12 10.55 -34.36 -0.19
CA VAL A 12 10.22 -33.76 1.12
C VAL A 12 11.45 -33.72 2.06
N LEU A 13 12.63 -34.14 1.60
CA LEU A 13 13.85 -34.23 2.42
C LEU A 13 14.98 -33.28 1.98
N SER A 14 14.69 -32.24 1.18
CA SER A 14 15.72 -31.32 0.65
C SER A 14 15.54 -29.85 1.05
N THR A 15 14.53 -29.49 1.85
CA THR A 15 14.27 -28.10 2.28
C THR A 15 14.41 -27.90 3.79
N LEU A 16 14.99 -28.88 4.50
CA LEU A 16 15.30 -28.80 5.93
C LEU A 16 16.83 -28.72 6.17
N THR A 17 17.52 -27.87 5.41
CA THR A 17 18.97 -27.65 5.60
C THR A 17 19.42 -26.22 5.31
N THR A 18 18.55 -25.22 5.56
CA THR A 18 18.91 -23.80 5.43
C THR A 18 18.33 -22.96 6.57
N VAL A 19 18.38 -23.49 7.79
CA VAL A 19 18.16 -22.71 9.02
C VAL A 19 19.28 -23.09 9.98
N LEU A 20 20.45 -22.49 9.79
CA LEU A 20 21.57 -22.41 10.73
C LEU A 20 22.78 -21.87 9.96
N VAL A 21 22.85 -20.56 9.76
CA VAL A 21 24.08 -19.73 9.76
C VAL A 21 23.57 -18.29 9.55
N PHE A 22 23.24 -17.59 10.63
CA PHE A 22 23.45 -16.15 10.66
C PHE A 22 24.15 -15.80 11.97
N CYS A 23 25.28 -15.14 11.77
CA CYS A 23 26.40 -15.03 12.67
C CYS A 23 26.05 -14.39 14.01
N ALA A 24 26.47 -15.09 15.06
CA ALA A 24 26.93 -14.47 16.30
C ALA A 24 28.23 -13.70 16.02
N SER A 25 28.19 -12.38 16.18
CA SER A 25 29.36 -11.48 16.27
C SER A 25 28.83 -10.08 16.62
N ALA A 26 29.26 -9.35 17.65
CA ALA A 26 30.29 -9.57 18.64
C ALA A 26 29.92 -8.74 19.88
N ALA A 27 29.87 -9.38 21.05
CA ALA A 27 29.95 -8.72 22.34
C ALA A 27 31.44 -8.68 22.73
N ALA A 28 32.09 -7.52 22.61
CA ALA A 28 33.39 -7.25 23.22
C ALA A 28 33.70 -5.76 23.12
N GLY A 29 33.57 -5.04 24.23
CA GLY A 29 33.87 -3.61 24.29
C GLY A 29 33.75 -3.02 25.69
N ALA A 30 34.09 -3.79 26.72
CA ALA A 30 34.34 -3.26 28.05
C ALA A 30 35.85 -2.98 28.17
N LEU A 31 36.25 -1.71 28.15
CA LEU A 31 37.60 -1.31 28.54
C LEU A 31 37.60 0.03 29.28
N ALA A 32 37.84 -0.09 30.59
CA ALA A 32 38.61 0.78 31.47
C ALA A 32 38.81 2.25 31.04
N MET A 33 38.16 3.17 31.76
CA MET A 33 38.70 4.50 31.99
C MET A 33 39.12 4.62 33.45
N VAL A 34 40.44 4.76 33.60
CA VAL A 34 41.22 4.88 34.81
C VAL A 34 40.90 6.20 35.51
N GLY A 35 40.58 6.11 36.80
CA GLY A 35 40.51 7.27 37.68
C GLY A 35 41.91 7.85 37.91
N ILE A 36 42.10 9.10 37.53
CA ILE A 36 43.19 9.94 38.00
C ILE A 36 42.57 10.99 38.90
N ALA A 37 42.66 10.76 40.21
CA ALA A 37 42.39 11.76 41.23
C ALA A 37 43.60 12.70 41.32
N ALA A 38 43.51 13.87 40.68
CA ALA A 38 44.47 14.95 40.86
C ALA A 38 43.92 15.95 41.90
N LEU A 39 44.57 15.98 43.06
CA LEU A 39 44.42 17.01 44.08
C LEU A 39 45.01 18.33 43.54
N ALA A 40 44.14 19.30 43.24
CA ALA A 40 44.54 20.67 42.95
C ALA A 40 43.91 21.61 43.99
N THR A 41 44.68 21.87 45.05
CA THR A 41 44.47 22.96 46.00
C THR A 41 45.00 24.25 45.36
N GLY A 42 44.14 25.22 45.04
CA GLY A 42 44.59 26.45 44.42
C GLY A 42 43.55 27.58 44.36
N CYS A 43 43.78 28.60 45.19
CA CYS A 43 43.42 30.01 45.05
C CYS A 43 41.99 30.38 44.62
N ALA A 44 41.16 30.71 45.61
CA ALA A 44 39.91 31.45 45.44
C ALA A 44 40.19 32.91 45.00
N SER A 45 40.28 33.14 43.70
CA SER A 45 40.02 34.46 43.11
C SER A 45 38.50 34.62 43.01
N GLY A 46 37.94 35.63 43.68
CA GLY A 46 36.51 35.95 43.58
C GLY A 46 36.14 36.23 42.13
N ALA A 47 35.54 35.23 41.47
CA ALA A 47 34.99 35.38 40.14
C ALA A 47 33.82 36.36 40.23
N GLU A 48 33.96 37.47 39.52
CA GLU A 48 32.86 38.38 39.23
C GLU A 48 31.70 37.56 38.65
N PRO A 49 30.47 37.69 39.15
CA PRO A 49 29.35 36.90 38.68
C PRO A 49 29.26 37.07 37.16
N ALA A 50 29.38 35.97 36.42
CA ALA A 50 29.24 35.97 34.97
C ALA A 50 27.93 36.68 34.63
N ALA A 51 27.99 37.61 33.68
CA ALA A 51 26.79 38.26 33.17
C ALA A 51 25.78 37.15 32.79
N PRO A 52 24.50 37.29 33.15
CA PRO A 52 23.51 36.28 32.80
C PRO A 52 23.55 36.06 31.29
N ASP A 53 23.71 34.80 30.88
CA ASP A 53 23.70 34.42 29.47
C ASP A 53 22.42 35.00 28.83
N ALA A 54 22.57 35.62 27.65
CA ALA A 54 21.43 36.11 26.91
C ALA A 54 20.44 34.96 26.70
N ALA A 55 19.15 35.23 26.89
CA ALA A 55 18.12 34.25 26.61
C ALA A 55 18.27 33.78 25.14
N PRO A 56 18.18 32.47 24.87
CA PRO A 56 18.35 31.95 23.52
C PRO A 56 17.37 32.64 22.57
N GLU A 57 17.88 33.15 21.44
CA GLU A 57 17.03 33.78 20.43
C GLU A 57 16.14 32.74 19.74
N PRO A 58 14.86 33.06 19.45
CA PRO A 58 13.98 32.10 18.80
C PRO A 58 14.38 31.79 17.34
N VAL A 59 14.74 30.54 17.05
CA VAL A 59 15.01 29.95 15.70
C VAL A 59 14.01 30.37 14.59
N ALA A 60 14.38 31.18 13.61
CA ALA A 60 13.53 31.59 12.49
C ALA A 60 12.94 30.38 11.73
N LEU A 61 11.62 30.40 11.49
CA LEU A 61 10.88 29.28 10.89
C LEU A 61 10.79 29.32 9.36
N ALA A 62 11.14 30.43 8.74
CA ALA A 62 10.91 30.63 7.32
C ALA A 62 11.88 29.79 6.47
N GLY A 63 11.35 29.09 5.47
CA GLY A 63 12.16 28.22 4.62
C GLY A 63 11.34 27.16 3.89
N HIS A 64 12.04 26.24 3.22
CA HIS A 64 11.46 25.11 2.50
C HIS A 64 11.89 23.81 3.15
N TYR A 65 10.92 23.00 3.56
CA TYR A 65 11.17 21.81 4.37
C TYR A 65 10.54 20.59 3.72
N SER A 66 11.35 19.57 3.43
CA SER A 66 10.84 18.27 3.00
C SER A 66 10.24 17.54 4.19
N LEU A 67 9.04 16.99 4.01
CA LEU A 67 8.34 16.21 5.03
C LEU A 67 8.03 14.81 4.52
N HIS A 68 8.08 13.84 5.43
CA HIS A 68 7.55 12.51 5.18
C HIS A 68 6.42 12.19 6.16
N SER A 69 5.20 12.06 5.65
CA SER A 69 4.05 11.74 6.49
C SER A 69 3.61 10.30 6.29
N ARG A 70 3.22 9.63 7.38
CA ARG A 70 2.58 8.31 7.35
C ARG A 70 1.17 8.43 7.90
N PHE A 71 0.21 7.92 7.14
CA PHE A 71 -1.20 7.93 7.52
C PHE A 71 -1.70 6.52 7.80
N SER A 72 -2.52 6.40 8.85
CA SER A 72 -3.34 5.22 9.10
C SER A 72 -4.79 5.66 9.24
N VAL A 73 -5.57 5.41 8.19
CA VAL A 73 -6.96 5.87 8.07
C VAL A 73 -7.93 4.70 8.11
N THR A 74 -9.18 5.00 8.47
CA THR A 74 -10.28 4.07 8.21
C THR A 74 -10.66 4.17 6.73
N ALA A 75 -10.65 3.04 6.01
CA ALA A 75 -11.06 3.03 4.62
C ALA A 75 -12.53 3.50 4.50
N PRO A 76 -12.85 4.42 3.58
CA PRO A 76 -14.22 4.85 3.34
C PRO A 76 -15.13 3.67 2.98
N PRO A 77 -16.42 3.68 3.35
CA PRO A 77 -17.35 2.60 3.02
C PRO A 77 -17.40 2.24 1.53
N ALA A 78 -17.25 3.24 0.63
CA ALA A 78 -17.24 3.02 -0.82
C ALA A 78 -16.10 2.12 -1.31
N VAL A 79 -15.00 1.98 -0.54
CA VAL A 79 -13.92 1.03 -0.87
C VAL A 79 -14.39 -0.42 -0.74
N ALA A 80 -15.35 -0.69 0.15
CA ALA A 80 -15.91 -2.03 0.33
C ALA A 80 -16.55 -2.55 -0.97
N ASP A 81 -17.11 -1.68 -1.81
CA ASP A 81 -17.68 -2.07 -3.10
C ASP A 81 -16.60 -2.47 -4.12
N VAL A 82 -15.39 -1.90 -4.02
CA VAL A 82 -14.24 -2.29 -4.85
C VAL A 82 -13.67 -3.63 -4.39
N LEU A 83 -13.48 -3.77 -3.07
CA LEU A 83 -12.99 -5.00 -2.46
C LEU A 83 -13.96 -6.17 -2.70
N GLY A 84 -15.26 -5.90 -2.62
CA GLY A 84 -16.31 -6.87 -2.87
C GLY A 84 -16.24 -7.50 -4.27
N GLU A 85 -15.80 -6.77 -5.29
CA GLU A 85 -15.63 -7.35 -6.65
C GLU A 85 -14.46 -8.34 -6.70
N LEU A 86 -13.35 -8.06 -6.01
CA LEU A 86 -12.22 -9.00 -5.92
C LEU A 86 -12.57 -10.19 -5.02
N ASP A 87 -13.28 -9.95 -3.92
CA ASP A 87 -13.73 -11.00 -3.00
C ASP A 87 -14.73 -11.94 -3.65
N ALA A 88 -15.67 -11.42 -4.46
CA ALA A 88 -16.65 -12.18 -5.23
C ALA A 88 -16.02 -13.17 -6.23
N MET A 89 -14.73 -13.03 -6.54
CA MET A 89 -14.01 -14.02 -7.33
C MET A 89 -13.62 -15.26 -6.51
N THR A 90 -13.77 -15.24 -5.18
CA THR A 90 -13.22 -16.24 -4.25
C THR A 90 -14.06 -16.54 -3.00
N ASP A 91 -15.30 -16.04 -2.90
CA ASP A 91 -16.11 -16.04 -1.67
C ASP A 91 -17.02 -17.27 -1.49
N GLY A 92 -17.27 -18.07 -2.54
CA GLY A 92 -18.08 -19.27 -2.49
C GLY A 92 -17.32 -20.60 -2.50
N ALA A 93 -18.05 -21.69 -2.21
CA ALA A 93 -17.52 -23.05 -2.22
C ALA A 93 -17.10 -23.53 -3.63
N ASP A 94 -17.77 -23.00 -4.66
CA ASP A 94 -17.46 -23.26 -6.07
C ASP A 94 -16.59 -22.16 -6.69
N ASP A 95 -16.18 -21.16 -5.92
CA ASP A 95 -15.29 -20.10 -6.40
C ASP A 95 -13.82 -20.51 -6.30
N PRO A 96 -13.00 -20.18 -7.31
CA PRO A 96 -13.23 -19.19 -8.36
C PRO A 96 -13.95 -19.69 -9.62
N SER A 97 -14.29 -20.97 -9.69
CA SER A 97 -14.80 -21.61 -10.91
C SER A 97 -16.16 -21.06 -11.32
N ARG A 98 -17.06 -20.84 -10.35
CA ARG A 98 -18.39 -20.28 -10.61
C ARG A 98 -18.30 -18.87 -11.18
N TYR A 99 -17.55 -17.98 -10.51
CA TYR A 99 -17.28 -16.63 -11.02
C TYR A 99 -16.75 -16.64 -12.47
N LEU A 100 -15.71 -17.43 -12.76
CA LEU A 100 -15.10 -17.50 -14.09
C LEU A 100 -16.10 -17.98 -15.15
N ILE A 101 -16.86 -19.04 -14.86
CA ILE A 101 -17.85 -19.60 -15.79
C ILE A 101 -18.96 -18.60 -16.07
N ASP A 102 -19.50 -17.94 -15.05
CA ASP A 102 -20.58 -16.95 -15.23
C ASP A 102 -20.09 -15.75 -16.08
N ARG A 103 -18.87 -15.25 -15.83
CA ARG A 103 -18.27 -14.17 -16.63
C ARG A 103 -17.97 -14.62 -18.08
N ILE A 104 -17.49 -15.84 -18.31
CA ILE A 104 -17.27 -16.41 -19.65
C ILE A 104 -18.59 -16.48 -20.41
N ILE A 105 -19.63 -17.06 -19.80
CA ILE A 105 -20.96 -17.20 -20.41
C ILE A 105 -21.55 -15.84 -20.77
N ALA A 106 -21.36 -14.84 -19.91
CA ALA A 106 -21.80 -13.47 -20.18
C ALA A 106 -21.12 -12.83 -21.40
N LYS A 107 -19.93 -13.29 -21.79
CA LYS A 107 -19.18 -12.82 -22.98
C LYS A 107 -19.37 -13.68 -24.23
N LEU A 108 -20.07 -14.81 -24.13
CA LEU A 108 -20.43 -15.60 -25.31
C LEU A 108 -21.43 -14.83 -26.18
N PRO A 109 -21.35 -14.95 -27.52
CA PRO A 109 -22.38 -14.42 -28.41
C PRO A 109 -23.76 -14.97 -28.07
N GLU A 110 -24.81 -14.16 -28.27
CA GLU A 110 -26.19 -14.64 -28.11
C GLU A 110 -26.49 -15.79 -29.08
N GLY A 111 -27.30 -16.76 -28.61
CA GLY A 111 -27.69 -17.93 -29.39
C GLY A 111 -27.56 -19.24 -28.62
N ARG A 112 -27.59 -20.36 -29.35
CA ARG A 112 -27.65 -21.72 -28.78
C ARG A 112 -26.50 -22.03 -27.82
N THR A 113 -25.27 -21.60 -28.14
CA THR A 113 -24.09 -21.86 -27.30
C THR A 113 -24.21 -21.19 -25.94
N ARG A 114 -24.57 -19.91 -25.88
CA ARG A 114 -24.77 -19.19 -24.62
C ARG A 114 -25.93 -19.78 -23.83
N THR A 115 -27.08 -20.04 -24.46
CA THR A 115 -28.23 -20.66 -23.79
C THR A 115 -27.87 -22.01 -23.14
N LEU A 116 -27.17 -22.88 -23.89
CA LEU A 116 -26.74 -24.16 -23.36
C LEU A 116 -25.72 -23.99 -22.23
N ALA A 117 -24.70 -23.16 -22.42
CA ALA A 117 -23.68 -22.90 -21.40
C ALA A 117 -24.31 -22.34 -20.12
N THR A 118 -25.27 -21.40 -20.21
CA THR A 118 -26.05 -20.92 -19.06
C THR A 118 -26.79 -22.06 -18.35
N SER A 119 -27.44 -22.96 -19.09
CA SER A 119 -28.16 -24.09 -18.49
C SER A 119 -27.23 -25.12 -17.82
N LEU A 120 -25.99 -25.23 -18.30
CA LEU A 120 -24.98 -26.14 -17.78
C LEU A 120 -24.07 -25.49 -16.73
N ALA A 121 -24.19 -24.18 -16.48
CA ALA A 121 -23.27 -23.41 -15.64
C ALA A 121 -23.00 -24.03 -14.26
N PRO A 122 -24.00 -24.55 -13.51
CA PRO A 122 -23.73 -25.20 -12.22
C PRO A 122 -22.84 -26.45 -12.34
N TYR A 123 -23.06 -27.26 -13.38
CA TYR A 123 -22.28 -28.48 -13.63
C TYR A 123 -20.88 -28.17 -14.14
N LEU A 124 -20.77 -27.18 -15.01
CA LEU A 124 -19.49 -26.64 -15.50
C LEU A 124 -18.65 -26.09 -14.34
N ALA A 125 -19.26 -25.30 -13.44
CA ALA A 125 -18.56 -24.75 -12.28
C ALA A 125 -18.04 -25.85 -11.36
N ALA A 126 -18.86 -26.86 -11.04
CA ALA A 126 -18.42 -28.00 -10.23
C ALA A 126 -17.30 -28.81 -10.91
N TYR A 127 -17.40 -29.04 -12.22
CA TYR A 127 -16.37 -29.75 -12.99
C TYR A 127 -15.06 -28.96 -13.06
N VAL A 128 -15.12 -27.65 -13.31
CA VAL A 128 -13.95 -26.77 -13.31
C VAL A 128 -13.38 -26.65 -11.90
N SER A 129 -14.20 -26.68 -10.84
CA SER A 129 -13.74 -26.68 -9.46
C SER A 129 -12.87 -27.89 -9.14
N ASP A 130 -13.24 -29.08 -9.63
CA ASP A 130 -12.39 -30.29 -9.52
C ASP A 130 -11.06 -30.15 -10.29
N LYS A 131 -11.00 -29.29 -11.32
CA LYS A 131 -9.83 -29.05 -12.16
C LYS A 131 -9.10 -27.74 -11.88
N ILE A 132 -9.58 -26.92 -10.95
CA ILE A 132 -9.08 -25.55 -10.79
C ILE A 132 -7.63 -25.53 -10.33
N ALA A 133 -7.21 -26.55 -9.57
CA ALA A 133 -5.82 -26.72 -9.17
C ALA A 133 -4.88 -26.97 -10.36
N ASP A 134 -5.36 -27.55 -11.46
CA ASP A 134 -4.56 -27.84 -12.66
C ASP A 134 -4.50 -26.65 -13.64
N VAL A 135 -5.57 -25.87 -13.67
CA VAL A 135 -5.79 -24.77 -14.62
C VAL A 135 -5.40 -23.42 -14.04
N ALA A 136 -5.69 -23.20 -12.77
CA ALA A 136 -5.56 -21.91 -12.12
C ALA A 136 -5.09 -22.07 -10.66
N PRO A 137 -3.96 -22.78 -10.41
CA PRO A 137 -3.51 -23.14 -9.06
C PRO A 137 -3.36 -21.95 -8.13
N ASN A 138 -3.03 -20.78 -8.69
CA ASN A 138 -2.77 -19.57 -7.93
C ASN A 138 -3.92 -18.58 -7.98
N PHE A 139 -5.02 -18.84 -8.72
CA PHE A 139 -6.04 -17.82 -8.93
C PHE A 139 -6.74 -17.41 -7.64
N ALA A 140 -7.24 -18.37 -6.87
CA ALA A 140 -7.93 -18.05 -5.63
C ALA A 140 -6.99 -17.35 -4.62
N THR A 141 -5.76 -17.86 -4.45
CA THR A 141 -4.77 -17.26 -3.53
C THR A 141 -4.31 -15.89 -4.01
N GLY A 142 -4.06 -15.73 -5.31
CA GLY A 142 -3.61 -14.50 -5.94
C GLY A 142 -4.66 -13.41 -5.86
N THR A 143 -5.92 -13.71 -6.20
CA THR A 143 -7.00 -12.73 -6.11
C THR A 143 -7.27 -12.27 -4.68
N ARG A 144 -7.26 -13.20 -3.70
CA ARG A 144 -7.33 -12.80 -2.27
C ARG A 144 -6.15 -11.94 -1.84
N ALA A 145 -4.95 -12.22 -2.35
CA ALA A 145 -3.77 -11.41 -2.07
C ALA A 145 -3.88 -10.00 -2.69
N LEU A 146 -4.47 -9.88 -3.88
CA LEU A 146 -4.80 -8.58 -4.49
C LEU A 146 -5.80 -7.81 -3.62
N ALA A 147 -6.90 -8.45 -3.20
CA ALA A 147 -7.91 -7.84 -2.32
C ALA A 147 -7.31 -7.38 -0.98
N THR A 148 -6.54 -8.26 -0.32
CA THR A 148 -5.85 -7.95 0.95
C THR A 148 -4.83 -6.82 0.78
N GLY A 149 -4.10 -6.81 -0.35
CA GLY A 149 -3.17 -5.75 -0.67
C GLY A 149 -3.87 -4.40 -0.88
N LEU A 150 -4.98 -4.41 -1.62
CA LEU A 150 -5.82 -3.23 -1.87
C LEU A 150 -6.40 -2.66 -0.56
N ASP A 151 -6.94 -3.50 0.33
CA ASP A 151 -7.43 -3.07 1.65
C ASP A 151 -6.31 -2.44 2.49
N ARG A 152 -5.10 -3.02 2.43
CA ARG A 152 -3.93 -2.49 3.15
C ARG A 152 -3.53 -1.10 2.66
N ILE A 153 -3.41 -0.90 1.35
CA ILE A 153 -3.03 0.41 0.78
C ILE A 153 -4.14 1.45 0.97
N ALA A 154 -5.40 1.01 1.06
CA ALA A 154 -6.53 1.89 1.36
C ALA A 154 -6.48 2.45 2.79
N ARG A 155 -5.94 1.70 3.73
CA ARG A 155 -5.84 2.11 5.15
C ARG A 155 -4.51 2.75 5.48
N ARG A 156 -3.45 2.49 4.72
CA ARG A 156 -2.09 2.91 5.05
C ARG A 156 -1.36 3.38 3.81
N PHE A 157 -0.93 4.64 3.85
CA PHE A 157 -0.11 5.26 2.82
C PHE A 157 0.86 6.24 3.45
N GLU A 158 1.93 6.52 2.73
CA GLU A 158 2.91 7.54 3.07
C GLU A 158 2.98 8.58 1.96
N THR A 159 3.38 9.79 2.31
CA THR A 159 3.51 10.92 1.38
C THR A 159 4.93 11.49 1.47
N SER A 160 5.40 12.00 0.35
CA SER A 160 6.57 12.89 0.26
C SER A 160 6.05 14.28 -0.05
N GLU A 161 6.48 15.27 0.73
CA GLU A 161 5.86 16.58 0.72
C GLU A 161 6.89 17.69 0.87
N MET A 162 6.47 18.90 0.50
CA MET A 162 7.18 20.14 0.76
C MET A 162 6.31 21.06 1.60
N LEU A 163 6.88 21.65 2.64
CA LEU A 163 6.29 22.72 3.43
C LEU A 163 7.10 23.99 3.24
N ASP A 164 6.51 24.98 2.57
CA ASP A 164 7.07 26.31 2.37
C ASP A 164 6.49 27.24 3.43
N ILE A 165 7.32 27.76 4.33
CA ILE A 165 6.92 28.63 5.44
C ILE A 165 7.43 30.05 5.16
N SER A 166 6.54 31.03 5.10
CA SER A 166 6.89 32.44 4.98
C SER A 166 7.27 33.07 6.33
N ALA A 167 7.92 34.23 6.29
CA ALA A 167 8.39 34.95 7.48
C ALA A 167 7.28 35.33 8.48
N ASP A 168 6.04 35.39 8.05
CA ASP A 168 4.88 35.67 8.91
C ASP A 168 4.16 34.40 9.41
N GLY A 169 4.74 33.23 9.19
CA GLY A 169 4.21 31.94 9.64
C GLY A 169 3.07 31.39 8.79
N ARG A 170 2.71 32.02 7.65
CA ARG A 170 1.88 31.32 6.65
C ARG A 170 2.69 30.21 6.01
N ALA A 171 2.02 29.13 5.65
CA ALA A 171 2.69 28.02 4.98
C ALA A 171 1.87 27.44 3.84
N VAL A 172 2.55 26.90 2.85
CA VAL A 172 1.97 26.14 1.74
C VAL A 172 2.54 24.74 1.79
N ARG A 173 1.65 23.76 1.85
CA ARG A 173 1.98 22.34 1.83
C ARG A 173 1.66 21.75 0.46
N THR A 174 2.65 21.12 -0.14
CA THR A 174 2.54 20.42 -1.43
C THR A 174 2.85 18.95 -1.23
N VAL A 175 2.05 18.06 -1.80
CA VAL A 175 2.32 16.61 -1.82
C VAL A 175 2.88 16.28 -3.19
N ASP A 176 4.12 15.82 -3.23
CA ASP A 176 4.85 15.53 -4.47
C ASP A 176 4.87 14.04 -4.81
N GLY A 177 4.62 13.17 -3.82
CA GLY A 177 4.66 11.73 -4.04
C GLY A 177 3.91 10.92 -3.01
N LEU A 178 3.60 9.69 -3.39
CA LEU A 178 3.01 8.66 -2.54
C LEU A 178 3.99 7.51 -2.37
N ARG A 179 3.89 6.81 -1.24
CA ARG A 179 4.71 5.63 -0.97
C ARG A 179 3.92 4.56 -0.23
N TRP A 180 4.17 3.32 -0.63
CA TRP A 180 3.71 2.12 0.07
C TRP A 180 4.91 1.18 0.28
N GLY A 181 5.49 1.21 1.47
CA GLY A 181 6.71 0.46 1.75
C GLY A 181 7.94 1.13 1.14
N ALA A 182 8.69 0.41 0.29
CA ALA A 182 9.92 0.92 -0.31
C ALA A 182 9.71 1.72 -1.60
N ASP A 183 8.56 1.53 -2.25
CA ASP A 183 8.29 2.08 -3.57
C ASP A 183 7.60 3.46 -3.47
N ALA A 184 8.26 4.48 -4.00
CA ALA A 184 7.70 5.82 -4.15
C ALA A 184 7.18 6.01 -5.59
N VAL A 185 6.00 6.62 -5.69
CA VAL A 185 5.33 6.95 -6.95
C VAL A 185 5.14 8.46 -6.99
N ASP A 186 5.54 9.08 -8.09
CA ASP A 186 5.30 10.50 -8.35
C ASP A 186 3.79 10.78 -8.35
N PHE A 187 3.37 11.80 -7.60
CA PHE A 187 1.96 12.10 -7.39
C PHE A 187 1.71 13.59 -7.18
N SER A 188 1.75 14.34 -8.28
CA SER A 188 1.47 15.78 -8.28
C SER A 188 -0.02 16.12 -8.46
N SER A 189 -0.94 15.17 -8.25
CA SER A 189 -2.38 15.36 -8.49
C SER A 189 -3.13 15.98 -7.31
N ILE A 190 -2.49 16.12 -6.15
CA ILE A 190 -3.07 16.80 -4.98
C ILE A 190 -2.80 18.29 -5.09
N SER A 191 -3.86 19.10 -5.04
CA SER A 191 -3.72 20.55 -4.97
C SER A 191 -2.97 20.99 -3.71
N PRO A 192 -2.04 21.95 -3.80
CA PRO A 192 -1.39 22.52 -2.62
C PRO A 192 -2.42 23.07 -1.63
N ALA A 193 -2.18 22.86 -0.33
CA ALA A 193 -3.00 23.42 0.74
C ALA A 193 -2.28 24.55 1.46
N ALA A 194 -2.99 25.67 1.62
CA ALA A 194 -2.56 26.73 2.51
C ALA A 194 -2.83 26.35 3.98
N THR A 195 -1.89 26.67 4.85
CA THR A 195 -2.01 26.53 6.31
C THR A 195 -1.24 27.65 7.00
N SER A 196 -1.21 27.62 8.33
CA SER A 196 -0.30 28.45 9.12
C SER A 196 0.49 27.59 10.09
N VAL A 197 1.66 28.09 10.44
CA VAL A 197 2.62 27.46 11.32
C VAL A 197 2.96 28.46 12.42
N SER A 198 2.96 27.97 13.65
CA SER A 198 3.26 28.76 14.84
C SER A 198 4.11 27.95 15.79
N ARG A 199 4.84 28.61 16.68
CA ARG A 199 5.54 27.91 17.75
C ARG A 199 4.65 27.73 18.96
N THR A 200 4.78 26.57 19.59
CA THR A 200 4.18 26.32 20.91
C THR A 200 5.22 26.40 22.02
N ASP A 201 6.49 26.14 21.71
CA ASP A 201 7.65 26.29 22.60
C ASP A 201 8.90 26.67 21.77
N LEU A 202 10.08 26.76 22.39
CA LEU A 202 11.35 27.02 21.70
C LEU A 202 11.62 26.01 20.58
N ASP A 203 11.37 24.73 20.87
CA ASP A 203 11.68 23.62 19.97
C ASP A 203 10.43 23.02 19.29
N ASP A 204 9.23 23.44 19.68
CA ASP A 204 7.98 22.83 19.20
C ASP A 204 7.22 23.72 18.20
N LEU A 205 6.82 23.07 17.10
CA LEU A 205 6.06 23.62 15.99
C LEU A 205 4.61 23.10 16.05
N ALA A 206 3.64 24.00 15.94
CA ALA A 206 2.24 23.67 15.67
C ALA A 206 1.87 24.08 14.24
N ILE A 207 1.29 23.13 13.51
CA ILE A 207 0.77 23.30 12.16
C ILE A 207 -0.75 23.35 12.27
N ALA A 208 -1.34 24.48 11.86
CA ALA A 208 -2.76 24.72 11.97
C ALA A 208 -3.59 23.76 11.10
N THR A 209 -4.87 23.66 11.47
CA THR A 209 -5.84 22.85 10.73
C THR A 209 -5.94 23.33 9.28
N HIS A 210 -5.79 22.40 8.35
CA HIS A 210 -5.96 22.62 6.92
C HIS A 210 -6.54 21.37 6.26
N ALA A 211 -7.04 21.52 5.03
CA ALA A 211 -7.70 20.45 4.30
C ALA A 211 -6.96 20.16 2.99
N LEU A 212 -6.72 18.89 2.71
CA LEU A 212 -6.25 18.40 1.41
C LEU A 212 -7.39 17.66 0.72
N THR A 213 -7.67 18.02 -0.54
CA THR A 213 -8.54 17.22 -1.39
C THR A 213 -7.73 16.11 -2.03
N VAL A 214 -8.14 14.88 -1.81
CA VAL A 214 -7.40 13.67 -2.17
C VAL A 214 -8.17 12.94 -3.28
N PRO A 215 -7.58 12.74 -4.48
CA PRO A 215 -8.15 11.87 -5.51
C PRO A 215 -7.87 10.41 -5.12
N TYR A 216 -8.63 9.94 -4.14
CA TYR A 216 -8.41 8.69 -3.43
C TYR A 216 -8.49 7.46 -4.33
N GLY A 217 -9.41 7.41 -5.29
CA GLY A 217 -9.50 6.37 -6.31
C GLY A 217 -8.21 6.23 -7.13
N THR A 218 -7.71 7.36 -7.63
CA THR A 218 -6.42 7.45 -8.33
C THR A 218 -5.26 6.96 -7.43
N MET A 219 -5.24 7.34 -6.14
CA MET A 219 -4.23 6.85 -5.20
C MET A 219 -4.27 5.33 -5.03
N LEU A 220 -5.46 4.76 -4.82
CA LEU A 220 -5.63 3.31 -4.68
C LEU A 220 -5.22 2.56 -5.94
N ARG A 221 -5.54 3.11 -7.12
CA ARG A 221 -5.12 2.55 -8.40
C ARG A 221 -3.60 2.53 -8.54
N LEU A 222 -2.93 3.64 -8.23
CA LEU A 222 -1.47 3.71 -8.27
C LEU A 222 -0.83 2.71 -7.29
N GLY A 223 -1.32 2.62 -6.05
CA GLY A 223 -0.83 1.63 -5.09
C GLY A 223 -1.11 0.19 -5.53
N LEU A 224 -2.24 -0.06 -6.18
CA LEU A 224 -2.58 -1.37 -6.74
C LEU A 224 -1.58 -1.77 -7.83
N GLU A 225 -1.32 -0.88 -8.79
CA GLU A 225 -0.46 -1.15 -9.96
C GLU A 225 1.04 -1.17 -9.63
N HIS A 226 1.49 -0.29 -8.74
CA HIS A 226 2.92 -0.15 -8.43
C HIS A 226 3.39 -0.96 -7.22
N THR A 227 2.48 -1.35 -6.32
CA THR A 227 2.85 -2.08 -5.10
C THR A 227 2.17 -3.44 -5.02
N VAL A 228 0.85 -3.50 -5.11
CA VAL A 228 0.12 -4.75 -4.82
C VAL A 228 0.29 -5.78 -5.94
N ILE A 229 0.04 -5.40 -7.20
CA ILE A 229 0.12 -6.31 -8.34
C ILE A 229 1.51 -6.93 -8.50
N PRO A 230 2.63 -6.17 -8.49
CA PRO A 230 3.97 -6.75 -8.64
C PRO A 230 4.36 -7.71 -7.51
N LEU A 231 3.79 -7.54 -6.31
CA LEU A 231 3.99 -8.45 -5.18
C LEU A 231 3.24 -9.78 -5.36
N VAL A 232 2.07 -9.77 -6.00
CA VAL A 232 1.26 -10.99 -6.22
C VAL A 232 1.67 -11.71 -7.49
N VAL A 233 1.80 -10.97 -8.60
CA VAL A 233 2.17 -11.49 -9.92
C VAL A 233 3.38 -10.69 -10.42
N PRO A 234 4.61 -11.20 -10.20
CA PRO A 234 5.80 -10.52 -10.67
C PRO A 234 5.71 -10.23 -12.18
N ARG A 235 6.05 -8.99 -12.56
CA ARG A 235 6.01 -8.44 -13.94
C ARG A 235 4.63 -8.06 -14.48
N ALA A 236 3.53 -8.35 -13.79
CA ALA A 236 2.26 -7.73 -14.14
C ALA A 236 2.33 -6.24 -13.76
N GLN A 237 1.87 -5.38 -14.67
CA GLN A 237 1.77 -3.92 -14.43
C GLN A 237 0.31 -3.45 -14.35
N THR A 238 -0.64 -4.32 -14.70
CA THR A 238 -2.07 -4.02 -14.69
C THR A 238 -2.84 -5.20 -14.12
N LEU A 239 -4.04 -4.93 -13.60
CA LEU A 239 -4.91 -5.95 -13.02
C LEU A 239 -5.35 -6.98 -14.06
N SER A 240 -5.61 -6.56 -15.30
CA SER A 240 -5.97 -7.49 -16.38
C SER A 240 -4.85 -8.48 -16.69
N VAL A 241 -3.60 -8.02 -16.72
CA VAL A 241 -2.41 -8.89 -16.91
C VAL A 241 -2.22 -9.80 -15.69
N ALA A 242 -2.42 -9.29 -14.48
CA ALA A 242 -2.35 -10.10 -13.26
C ALA A 242 -3.39 -11.23 -13.27
N LEU A 243 -4.67 -10.92 -13.49
CA LEU A 243 -5.76 -11.90 -13.52
C LEU A 243 -5.57 -12.97 -14.60
N SER A 244 -5.16 -12.56 -15.81
CA SER A 244 -4.88 -13.50 -16.90
C SER A 244 -3.62 -14.34 -16.69
N THR A 245 -2.66 -13.87 -15.89
CA THR A 245 -1.51 -14.70 -15.47
C THR A 245 -1.89 -15.69 -14.37
N LEU A 246 -2.87 -15.33 -13.53
CA LEU A 246 -3.36 -16.18 -12.45
C LEU A 246 -4.27 -17.33 -12.95
N ALA A 247 -4.93 -17.16 -14.10
CA ALA A 247 -5.78 -18.18 -14.74
C ALA A 247 -5.25 -18.59 -16.11
N ASP A 248 -4.96 -19.88 -16.31
CA ASP A 248 -4.58 -20.41 -17.63
C ASP A 248 -5.83 -20.53 -18.52
N CYS A 249 -6.19 -19.42 -19.18
CA CYS A 249 -7.37 -19.36 -20.06
C CYS A 249 -7.30 -20.37 -21.22
N GLY A 250 -6.10 -20.76 -21.66
CA GLY A 250 -5.92 -21.78 -22.70
C GLY A 250 -6.34 -23.17 -22.22
N LYS A 251 -5.83 -23.59 -21.06
CA LYS A 251 -6.26 -24.85 -20.43
C LYS A 251 -7.73 -24.83 -20.05
N LEU A 252 -8.23 -23.71 -19.51
CA LEU A 252 -9.65 -23.58 -19.18
C LEU A 252 -10.52 -23.75 -20.43
N GLY A 253 -10.12 -23.10 -21.52
CA GLY A 253 -10.82 -23.20 -22.80
C GLY A 253 -10.86 -24.62 -23.34
N ALA A 254 -9.75 -25.35 -23.26
CA ALA A 254 -9.68 -26.76 -23.66
C ALA A 254 -10.62 -27.65 -22.84
N ILE A 255 -10.60 -27.52 -21.51
CA ILE A 255 -11.43 -28.33 -20.59
C ILE A 255 -12.92 -28.06 -20.80
N VAL A 256 -13.29 -26.78 -20.94
CA VAL A 256 -14.69 -26.41 -21.18
C VAL A 256 -15.15 -26.93 -22.55
N SER A 257 -14.33 -26.76 -23.59
CA SER A 257 -14.65 -27.25 -24.94
C SER A 257 -14.83 -28.78 -24.97
N GLU A 258 -13.95 -29.52 -24.30
CA GLU A 258 -14.02 -30.98 -24.21
C GLU A 258 -15.29 -31.44 -23.50
N TRP A 259 -15.64 -30.78 -22.38
CA TRP A 259 -16.79 -31.17 -21.57
C TRP A 259 -18.13 -30.80 -22.22
N VAL A 260 -18.24 -29.60 -22.80
CA VAL A 260 -19.49 -29.14 -23.46
C VAL A 260 -19.71 -29.86 -24.79
N GLY A 261 -18.63 -30.23 -25.48
CA GLY A 261 -18.70 -30.87 -26.81
C GLY A 261 -19.20 -29.94 -27.93
N LEU A 262 -19.27 -28.63 -27.68
CA LEU A 262 -19.63 -27.59 -28.66
C LEU A 262 -18.64 -26.43 -28.55
N GLY A 263 -18.39 -25.74 -29.67
CA GLY A 263 -17.39 -24.67 -29.73
C GLY A 263 -15.97 -25.22 -29.94
N SER A 264 -14.98 -24.32 -29.90
CA SER A 264 -13.56 -24.69 -29.95
C SER A 264 -12.83 -24.19 -28.70
N PRO A 265 -11.70 -24.80 -28.31
CA PRO A 265 -10.89 -24.32 -27.20
C PRO A 265 -10.55 -22.82 -27.29
N GLU A 266 -10.21 -22.33 -28.49
CA GLU A 266 -9.84 -20.93 -28.74
C GLU A 266 -11.02 -19.97 -28.52
N MET A 267 -12.25 -20.42 -28.76
CA MET A 267 -13.46 -19.63 -28.48
C MET A 267 -13.60 -19.38 -26.98
N TYR A 268 -13.45 -20.43 -26.16
CA TYR A 268 -13.56 -20.34 -24.71
C TYR A 268 -12.36 -19.64 -24.08
N GLU A 269 -11.14 -19.83 -24.61
CA GLU A 269 -9.95 -19.09 -24.20
C GLU A 269 -10.14 -17.58 -24.41
N ARG A 270 -10.63 -17.17 -25.59
CA ARG A 270 -10.92 -15.76 -25.88
C ARG A 270 -12.01 -15.21 -24.96
N ALA A 271 -13.05 -16.00 -24.69
CA ALA A 271 -14.11 -15.62 -23.77
C ALA A 271 -13.57 -15.44 -22.33
N CYS A 272 -12.70 -16.33 -21.86
CA CYS A 272 -12.01 -16.23 -20.58
C CYS A 272 -11.15 -14.95 -20.48
N THR A 273 -10.31 -14.70 -21.48
CA THR A 273 -9.45 -13.50 -21.50
C THR A 273 -10.27 -12.22 -21.52
N THR A 274 -11.36 -12.20 -22.30
CA THR A 274 -12.31 -11.07 -22.38
C THR A 274 -13.04 -10.86 -21.05
N ALA A 275 -13.43 -11.95 -20.39
CA ALA A 275 -14.08 -11.92 -19.09
C ALA A 275 -13.16 -11.33 -18.00
N LEU A 276 -11.91 -11.80 -17.92
CA LEU A 276 -10.93 -11.28 -16.95
C LEU A 276 -10.54 -9.82 -17.22
N THR A 277 -10.43 -9.43 -18.49
CA THR A 277 -10.21 -8.03 -18.86
C THR A 277 -11.38 -7.15 -18.42
N ALA A 278 -12.63 -7.62 -18.62
CA ALA A 278 -13.82 -6.90 -18.18
C ALA A 278 -13.92 -6.83 -16.65
N ALA A 279 -13.55 -7.88 -15.93
CA ALA A 279 -13.50 -7.87 -14.46
C ALA A 279 -12.48 -6.84 -13.94
N ALA A 280 -11.29 -6.80 -14.55
CA ALA A 280 -10.29 -5.79 -14.22
C ALA A 280 -10.80 -4.36 -14.51
N ALA A 281 -11.46 -4.16 -15.65
CA ALA A 281 -12.07 -2.87 -16.00
C ALA A 281 -13.13 -2.45 -14.97
N GLU A 282 -13.99 -3.37 -14.51
CA GLU A 282 -15.00 -3.09 -13.49
C GLU A 282 -14.35 -2.63 -12.16
N VAL A 283 -13.25 -3.27 -11.73
CA VAL A 283 -12.50 -2.82 -10.54
C VAL A 283 -11.94 -1.42 -10.75
N TYR A 284 -11.33 -1.14 -11.90
CA TYR A 284 -10.80 0.20 -12.21
C TYR A 284 -11.89 1.26 -12.31
N GLU A 285 -13.03 0.96 -12.92
CA GLU A 285 -14.17 1.88 -12.99
C GLU A 285 -14.70 2.21 -11.59
N ARG A 286 -14.77 1.22 -10.69
CA ARG A 286 -15.16 1.46 -9.29
C ARG A 286 -14.13 2.29 -8.54
N LEU A 287 -12.83 2.10 -8.79
CA LEU A 287 -11.77 2.95 -8.24
C LEU A 287 -11.90 4.39 -8.76
N ASP A 288 -12.02 4.57 -10.07
CA ASP A 288 -12.18 5.90 -10.69
C ASP A 288 -13.46 6.59 -10.19
N ALA A 289 -14.54 5.83 -9.91
CA ALA A 289 -15.78 6.36 -9.34
C ALA A 289 -15.62 6.90 -7.90
N LEU A 290 -14.60 6.46 -7.15
CA LEU A 290 -14.30 7.05 -5.84
C LEU A 290 -13.90 8.53 -5.98
N ASP A 291 -13.28 8.91 -7.10
CA ASP A 291 -12.87 10.30 -7.34
C ASP A 291 -14.02 11.21 -7.78
N ALA A 292 -15.22 10.65 -8.01
CA ALA A 292 -16.42 11.45 -8.29
C ALA A 292 -16.87 12.28 -7.08
N GLN A 293 -16.42 11.93 -5.87
CA GLN A 293 -16.63 12.73 -4.66
C GLN A 293 -15.27 13.10 -4.06
N PRO A 294 -15.02 14.39 -3.75
CA PRO A 294 -13.76 14.80 -3.17
C PRO A 294 -13.63 14.22 -1.77
N PHE A 295 -12.62 13.38 -1.55
CA PHE A 295 -12.21 13.00 -0.21
C PHE A 295 -11.40 14.12 0.40
N VAL A 296 -11.80 14.57 1.58
CA VAL A 296 -11.10 15.61 2.31
C VAL A 296 -10.34 14.97 3.47
N LEU A 297 -9.04 15.22 3.50
CA LEU A 297 -8.15 14.93 4.61
C LEU A 297 -7.96 16.23 5.39
N GLU A 298 -8.62 16.37 6.53
CA GLU A 298 -8.44 17.49 7.44
C GLU A 298 -7.31 17.16 8.42
N LEU A 299 -6.32 18.05 8.54
CA LEU A 299 -5.06 17.79 9.23
C LEU A 299 -4.67 18.97 10.10
N SER A 300 -4.28 18.69 11.33
CA SER A 300 -3.44 19.55 12.16
C SER A 300 -2.28 18.73 12.70
N GLY A 301 -1.16 19.35 13.02
CA GLY A 301 0.00 18.60 13.47
C GLY A 301 0.91 19.35 14.40
N THR A 302 1.78 18.59 15.06
CA THR A 302 2.90 19.12 15.84
C THR A 302 4.20 18.50 15.36
N ALA A 303 5.31 19.19 15.55
CA ALA A 303 6.64 18.70 15.19
C ALA A 303 7.73 19.39 16.03
N THR A 304 8.96 18.88 15.98
CA THR A 304 10.12 19.52 16.60
C THR A 304 10.96 20.21 15.53
N VAL A 305 11.32 21.47 15.78
CA VAL A 305 12.24 22.22 14.92
C VAL A 305 13.68 21.79 15.20
N VAL A 306 14.53 21.80 14.16
CA VAL A 306 15.94 21.47 14.29
C VAL A 306 16.76 22.63 13.74
N ASP A 307 17.63 23.19 14.57
CA ASP A 307 18.69 24.12 14.21
C ASP A 307 20.02 23.42 14.57
N ARG A 308 20.70 22.83 13.58
CA ARG A 308 21.87 21.98 13.81
C ARG A 308 23.14 22.80 13.99
N ASP A 309 23.22 23.97 13.37
CA ASP A 309 24.40 24.82 13.40
C ASP A 309 24.30 26.00 14.37
N ALA A 310 23.17 26.09 15.10
CA ALA A 310 22.87 27.12 16.09
C ALA A 310 22.92 28.54 15.50
N ASN A 311 22.58 28.69 14.22
CA ASN A 311 22.57 29.97 13.54
C ASN A 311 21.28 30.77 13.76
N GLY A 312 20.31 30.22 14.51
CA GLY A 312 19.02 30.84 14.75
C GLY A 312 18.04 30.70 13.59
N SER A 313 18.26 29.75 12.68
CA SER A 313 17.37 29.38 11.58
C SER A 313 17.06 27.89 11.61
N MET A 314 15.84 27.53 11.23
CA MET A 314 15.42 26.13 11.19
C MET A 314 16.04 25.44 9.97
N ASP A 315 16.77 24.35 10.20
CA ASP A 315 17.36 23.47 9.19
C ASP A 315 16.43 22.31 8.82
N GLY A 316 15.49 21.95 9.69
CA GLY A 316 14.60 20.83 9.47
C GLY A 316 13.50 20.69 10.50
N ILE A 317 12.57 19.79 10.21
CA ILE A 317 11.43 19.44 11.04
C ILE A 317 11.51 17.93 11.28
N VAL A 318 11.40 17.47 12.52
CA VAL A 318 11.47 16.05 12.88
C VAL A 318 10.43 15.66 13.92
N GLY A 319 10.11 14.36 14.00
CA GLY A 319 9.49 13.76 15.19
C GLY A 319 8.08 14.29 15.51
N GLY A 320 7.23 14.47 14.51
CA GLY A 320 5.90 15.05 14.67
C GLY A 320 4.73 14.07 14.62
N ARG A 321 3.54 14.59 14.87
CA ARG A 321 2.27 13.84 14.83
C ARG A 321 1.22 14.63 14.05
N TRP A 322 0.47 13.92 13.21
CA TRP A 322 -0.72 14.43 12.56
C TRP A 322 -1.97 13.92 13.27
N THR A 323 -2.97 14.79 13.39
CA THR A 323 -4.31 14.46 13.85
C THR A 323 -5.35 15.06 12.93
N GLY A 324 -6.51 14.43 12.83
CA GLY A 324 -7.65 15.02 12.12
C GLY A 324 -8.66 13.98 11.63
N ALA A 325 -9.28 14.27 10.49
CA ALA A 325 -10.36 13.49 9.93
C ALA A 325 -10.13 13.14 8.45
N PHE A 326 -10.60 11.95 8.04
CA PHE A 326 -10.58 11.48 6.66
C PHE A 326 -11.97 10.95 6.29
N GLY A 327 -12.66 11.65 5.39
CA GLY A 327 -14.06 11.36 5.10
C GLY A 327 -14.93 11.51 6.36
N SER A 328 -15.63 10.45 6.76
CA SER A 328 -16.46 10.42 7.99
C SER A 328 -15.73 9.87 9.23
N GLY A 329 -14.47 9.47 9.10
CA GLY A 329 -13.68 8.90 10.19
C GLY A 329 -12.59 9.83 10.71
N THR A 330 -12.02 9.50 11.88
CA THR A 330 -10.78 10.12 12.38
C THR A 330 -9.57 9.31 11.95
N PHE A 331 -8.39 9.94 11.95
CA PHE A 331 -7.12 9.23 11.73
C PHE A 331 -6.02 9.69 12.69
N ASP A 332 -4.98 8.87 12.77
CA ASP A 332 -3.72 9.17 13.44
C ASP A 332 -2.59 9.04 12.42
N GLY A 333 -1.70 10.03 12.40
CA GLY A 333 -0.57 10.06 11.47
C GLY A 333 0.73 10.43 12.18
N ALA A 334 1.84 10.00 11.58
CA ALA A 334 3.17 10.37 12.03
C ALA A 334 3.83 11.29 11.01
N LEU A 335 4.53 12.32 11.49
CA LEU A 335 5.37 13.20 10.69
C LEU A 335 6.83 12.86 10.98
N ARG A 336 7.62 12.62 9.93
CA ARG A 336 9.02 12.23 10.02
C ARG A 336 9.91 13.18 9.25
#